data_AF-A0AAJ1MWX5-F1
#
_entry.id   AF-A0AAJ1MWX5-F1
#
_cell.length_a   1.000
_cell.length_b   1.000
_cell.length_c   1.000
_cell.angle_alpha   90.00
_cell.angle_beta   90.00
_cell.angle_gamma   90.00
#
_symmetry.space_group_name_H-M   'P 1'
#
loop_
_entity.id
_entity.type
_entity.pdbx_description
1 polymer ?
#
loop_
_entity_poly.entity_id
_entity_poly.type
_entity_poly.pdbx_seq_one_letter_code
_entity_poly.pdbx_strand_id
1 'polypeptide(L)'
;MYSRNNAGEHQDLIRKLSLIDDLESWPSHTLALEKKDKEHVCESARRLWIKRKISDGSLLLHLDIREELIQREYNPLSIHMKMIWASLLASYDGANRTEYIQRIKKKIIKKYGDEWWSDVDKRIIPAYKARQYILKYIDGAGAAVKYAASQSMFLGDVYRESRNDALRKIPKE
;
A
#
# COMPACT_ATOMS: atom_id res chain seq x y z
N MET A 1 -19.41 21.31 29.48
CA MET A 1 -19.08 19.89 29.72
C MET A 1 -18.80 19.23 28.38
N TYR A 2 -17.54 18.87 28.11
CA TYR A 2 -17.15 18.28 26.82
C TYR A 2 -17.67 16.84 26.70
N SER A 3 -18.41 16.59 25.62
CA SER A 3 -18.97 15.29 25.25
C SER A 3 -17.85 14.25 25.09
N ARG A 4 -17.98 13.15 25.83
CA ARG A 4 -16.99 12.06 25.94
C ARG A 4 -17.26 10.91 24.96
N ASN A 5 -17.99 11.14 23.86
CA ASN A 5 -18.48 10.07 22.97
C ASN A 5 -17.91 10.05 21.54
N ASN A 6 -17.01 10.96 21.15
CA ASN A 6 -16.59 11.08 19.74
C ASN A 6 -15.47 10.13 19.27
N ALA A 7 -14.95 9.24 20.14
CA ALA A 7 -13.89 8.29 19.75
C ALA A 7 -14.41 6.99 19.12
N GLY A 8 -15.73 6.77 19.19
CA GLY A 8 -16.42 5.59 18.66
C GLY A 8 -17.20 5.85 17.37
N GLU A 9 -17.44 7.11 17.02
CA GLU A 9 -18.21 7.46 15.82
C GLU A 9 -17.42 7.07 14.57
N HIS A 10 -18.07 6.34 13.68
CA HIS A 10 -17.51 5.80 12.43
C HIS A 10 -16.43 4.71 12.55
N GLN A 11 -16.17 4.11 13.72
CA GLN A 11 -15.18 3.01 13.83
C GLN A 11 -15.49 1.84 12.88
N ASP A 12 -16.76 1.48 12.74
CA ASP A 12 -17.17 0.40 11.81
C ASP A 12 -16.89 0.77 10.35
N LEU A 13 -17.11 2.03 9.98
CA LEU A 13 -16.84 2.52 8.63
C LEU A 13 -15.33 2.58 8.36
N ILE A 14 -14.54 3.02 9.34
CA ILE A 14 -13.07 3.01 9.28
C ILE A 14 -12.56 1.58 9.04
N ARG A 15 -13.06 0.59 9.79
CA ARG A 15 -12.71 -0.82 9.61
C ARG A 15 -13.13 -1.31 8.22
N LYS A 16 -14.37 -1.07 7.80
CA LYS A 16 -14.87 -1.46 6.47
C LYS A 16 -14.02 -0.88 5.33
N LEU A 17 -13.73 0.42 5.37
CA LEU A 17 -12.88 1.08 4.38
C LEU A 17 -11.47 0.51 4.36
N SER A 18 -10.88 0.23 5.53
CA SER A 18 -9.53 -0.34 5.61
C SER A 18 -9.39 -1.71 4.95
N LEU A 19 -10.51 -2.40 4.68
CA LEU A 19 -10.54 -3.67 3.98
C LEU A 19 -10.59 -3.53 2.46
N ILE A 20 -10.96 -2.36 1.93
CA ILE A 20 -11.15 -2.10 0.50
C ILE A 20 -9.82 -1.68 -0.13
N ASP A 21 -9.33 -2.48 -1.08
CA ASP A 21 -8.08 -2.21 -1.80
C ASP A 21 -8.21 -1.15 -2.90
N ASP A 22 -9.40 -0.95 -3.44
CA ASP A 22 -9.65 0.12 -4.38
C ASP A 22 -9.85 1.45 -3.66
N LEU A 23 -8.75 2.18 -3.44
CA LEU A 23 -8.78 3.50 -2.82
C LEU A 23 -9.60 4.53 -3.63
N GLU A 24 -9.84 4.32 -4.93
CA GLU A 24 -10.70 5.22 -5.72
C GLU A 24 -12.17 5.16 -5.30
N SER A 25 -12.60 4.05 -4.69
CA SER A 25 -14.00 3.83 -4.27
C SER A 25 -14.31 4.49 -2.92
N TRP A 26 -13.32 4.79 -2.08
CA TRP A 26 -13.55 5.30 -0.72
C TRP A 26 -14.44 6.57 -0.64
N PRO A 27 -14.36 7.53 -1.59
CA PRO A 27 -15.25 8.68 -1.60
C PRO A 27 -16.74 8.33 -1.72
N SER A 28 -17.12 7.22 -2.36
CA SER A 28 -18.53 6.80 -2.50
C SER A 28 -19.09 6.23 -1.19
N HIS A 29 -18.24 5.57 -0.39
CA HIS A 29 -18.61 5.04 0.93
C HIS A 29 -18.73 6.11 2.02
N THR A 30 -18.28 7.34 1.73
CA THR A 30 -18.22 8.47 2.68
C THR A 30 -19.06 9.66 2.21
N LEU A 31 -20.05 9.44 1.33
CA LEU A 31 -20.89 10.52 0.78
C LEU A 31 -21.76 11.22 1.83
N ALA A 32 -22.25 10.46 2.82
CA ALA A 32 -23.15 10.96 3.86
C ALA A 32 -22.43 11.69 5.01
N LEU A 33 -21.09 11.72 5.00
CA LEU A 33 -20.30 12.35 6.06
C LEU A 33 -20.01 13.80 5.74
N GLU A 34 -19.93 14.61 6.81
CA GLU A 34 -19.39 15.95 6.69
C GLU A 34 -17.91 15.94 6.31
N LYS A 35 -17.41 17.06 5.78
CA LYS A 35 -16.04 17.16 5.27
C LYS A 35 -14.99 16.74 6.30
N LYS A 36 -15.16 17.18 7.56
CA LYS A 36 -14.20 16.90 8.65
C LYS A 36 -14.21 15.42 9.04
N ASP A 37 -15.38 14.82 9.15
CA ASP A 37 -15.52 13.40 9.51
C ASP A 37 -15.03 12.51 8.37
N LYS A 38 -15.29 12.90 7.12
CA LYS A 38 -14.76 12.22 5.93
C LYS A 38 -13.24 12.18 5.92
N GLU A 39 -12.59 13.31 6.23
CA GLU A 39 -11.14 13.39 6.33
C GLU A 39 -10.61 12.46 7.43
N HIS A 40 -11.17 12.56 8.64
CA HIS A 40 -10.79 11.73 9.78
C HIS A 40 -10.98 10.21 9.50
N VAL A 41 -12.12 9.82 8.93
CA VAL A 41 -12.45 8.43 8.59
C VAL A 41 -11.49 7.91 7.53
N CYS A 42 -11.22 8.68 6.47
CA CYS A 42 -10.33 8.26 5.40
C CYS A 42 -8.87 8.18 5.88
N GLU A 43 -8.41 9.10 6.74
CA GLU A 43 -7.06 9.03 7.29
C GLU A 43 -6.88 7.83 8.22
N SER A 44 -7.83 7.61 9.13
CA SER A 44 -7.80 6.48 10.07
C SER A 44 -7.88 5.14 9.32
N ALA A 45 -8.79 5.01 8.35
CA ALA A 45 -8.89 3.83 7.51
C ALA A 45 -7.62 3.58 6.71
N ARG A 46 -6.97 4.64 6.20
CA ARG A 46 -5.70 4.53 5.46
C ARG A 46 -4.58 3.97 6.33
N ARG A 47 -4.44 4.41 7.58
CA ARG A 47 -3.42 3.87 8.49
C ARG A 47 -3.61 2.37 8.72
N LEU A 48 -4.85 1.95 8.97
CA LEU A 48 -5.19 0.53 9.12
C LEU A 48 -4.95 -0.27 7.83
N TRP A 49 -5.31 0.29 6.69
CA TRP A 49 -5.06 -0.31 5.39
C TRP A 49 -3.56 -0.48 5.14
N ILE A 50 -2.73 0.54 5.37
CA ILE A 50 -1.27 0.47 5.24
C ILE A 50 -0.71 -0.62 6.16
N LYS A 51 -1.11 -0.63 7.44
CA LYS A 51 -0.71 -1.66 8.41
C LYS A 51 -1.00 -3.06 7.89
N ARG A 52 -2.21 -3.29 7.38
CA ARG A 52 -2.62 -4.58 6.79
C ARG A 52 -1.74 -4.96 5.60
N LYS A 53 -1.58 -4.05 4.63
CA LYS A 53 -0.84 -4.32 3.38
C LYS A 53 0.68 -4.49 3.61
N ILE A 54 1.23 -3.88 4.66
CA ILE A 54 2.59 -4.13 5.11
C ILE A 54 2.70 -5.51 5.77
N SER A 55 1.70 -5.90 6.57
CA SER A 55 1.70 -7.17 7.30
C SER A 55 1.52 -8.39 6.38
N ASP A 56 0.63 -8.30 5.39
CA ASP A 56 0.49 -9.32 4.35
C ASP A 56 1.59 -9.25 3.27
N GLY A 57 2.34 -8.15 3.25
CA GLY A 57 3.45 -7.87 2.35
C GLY A 57 3.05 -7.58 0.90
N SER A 58 1.77 -7.34 0.63
CA SER A 58 1.27 -6.90 -0.68
C SER A 58 1.64 -5.46 -1.02
N LEU A 59 2.11 -4.67 -0.05
CA LEU A 59 2.64 -3.32 -0.28
C LEU A 59 4.14 -3.36 -0.61
N LEU A 60 4.47 -3.08 -1.86
CA LEU A 60 5.80 -3.11 -2.44
C LEU A 60 6.54 -1.78 -2.18
N LEU A 61 7.12 -1.66 -1.00
CA LEU A 61 7.87 -0.48 -0.57
C LEU A 61 9.35 -0.82 -0.39
N HIS A 62 10.21 0.18 -0.57
CA HIS A 62 11.59 0.10 -0.08
C HIS A 62 11.59 -0.13 1.45
N LEU A 63 12.58 -0.86 1.96
CA LEU A 63 12.63 -1.26 3.36
C LEU A 63 12.69 -0.06 4.31
N ASP A 64 13.56 0.91 4.05
CA ASP A 64 13.67 2.15 4.84
C ASP A 64 12.31 2.86 4.95
N ILE A 65 11.53 2.89 3.86
CA ILE A 65 10.23 3.55 3.81
C ILE A 65 9.17 2.76 4.58
N ARG A 66 9.28 1.43 4.58
CA ARG A 66 8.44 0.55 5.40
C ARG A 66 8.74 0.76 6.89
N GLU A 67 10.01 0.82 7.27
CA GLU A 67 10.44 1.06 8.64
C GLU A 67 9.99 2.44 9.12
N GLU A 68 10.18 3.48 8.30
CA GLU A 68 9.70 4.83 8.61
C GLU A 68 8.17 4.84 8.80
N LEU A 69 7.41 4.17 7.93
CA LEU A 69 5.96 4.05 8.11
C LEU A 69 5.58 3.37 9.42
N ILE A 70 6.28 2.31 9.84
CA ILE A 70 6.02 1.62 11.10
C ILE A 70 6.29 2.55 12.29
N GLN A 71 7.43 3.25 12.28
CA GLN A 71 7.82 4.21 13.31
C GLN A 71 6.82 5.37 13.44
N ARG A 72 6.18 5.74 12.32
CA ARG A 72 5.15 6.78 12.27
C ARG A 72 3.74 6.26 12.51
N GLU A 73 3.58 5.06 13.06
CA GLU A 73 2.28 4.41 13.30
C GLU A 73 1.40 4.37 12.04
N TYR A 74 2.05 4.08 10.91
CA TYR A 74 1.45 3.99 9.58
C TYR A 74 0.86 5.31 9.07
N ASN A 75 1.26 6.46 9.64
CA ASN A 75 0.85 7.78 9.19
C ASN A 75 1.74 8.27 8.04
N PRO A 76 1.27 8.22 6.77
CA PRO A 76 2.12 8.43 5.60
C PRO A 76 2.44 9.91 5.38
N LEU A 77 3.69 10.18 4.98
CA LEU A 77 4.09 11.46 4.38
C LEU A 77 3.86 11.44 2.87
N SER A 78 4.10 12.57 2.22
CA SER A 78 3.99 12.69 0.76
C SER A 78 4.82 11.63 0.02
N ILE A 79 6.06 11.39 0.46
CA ILE A 79 6.94 10.36 -0.13
C ILE A 79 6.37 8.95 0.03
N HIS A 80 5.83 8.62 1.21
CA HIS A 80 5.18 7.33 1.45
C HIS A 80 3.98 7.14 0.53
N MET A 81 3.17 8.18 0.37
CA MET A 81 2.02 8.14 -0.54
C MET A 81 2.43 7.90 -1.98
N LYS A 82 3.50 8.54 -2.48
CA LYS A 82 4.03 8.30 -3.83
C LYS A 82 4.38 6.82 -4.04
N MET A 83 5.08 6.22 -3.08
CA MET A 83 5.46 4.80 -3.17
C MET A 83 4.27 3.85 -3.04
N ILE A 84 3.30 4.17 -2.17
CA ILE A 84 2.05 3.42 -2.06
C ILE A 84 1.32 3.39 -3.41
N TRP A 85 1.18 4.55 -4.08
CA TRP A 85 0.58 4.60 -5.40
C TRP A 85 1.37 3.82 -6.44
N ALA A 86 2.70 3.91 -6.44
CA ALA A 86 3.52 3.11 -7.34
C ALA A 86 3.30 1.60 -7.12
N SER A 87 3.24 1.15 -5.86
CA SER A 87 2.93 -0.24 -5.50
C SER A 87 1.55 -0.67 -5.98
N LEU A 88 0.53 0.16 -5.84
CA LEU A 88 -0.84 -0.13 -6.29
C LEU A 88 -0.89 -0.29 -7.81
N LEU A 89 -0.29 0.64 -8.55
CA LEU A 89 -0.25 0.60 -10.02
C LEU A 89 0.59 -0.56 -10.55
N ALA A 90 1.67 -0.92 -9.85
CA ALA A 90 2.49 -2.08 -10.17
C ALA A 90 1.78 -3.42 -9.90
N SER A 91 0.84 -3.44 -8.95
CA SER A 91 0.11 -4.65 -8.55
C SER A 91 -1.23 -4.82 -9.26
N TYR A 92 -1.61 -3.88 -10.12
CA TYR A 92 -2.85 -3.94 -10.87
C TYR A 92 -2.74 -4.92 -12.05
N ASP A 93 -3.50 -6.01 -11.98
CA ASP A 93 -3.54 -7.09 -13.00
C ASP A 93 -4.82 -7.08 -13.86
N GLY A 94 -5.63 -6.01 -13.79
CA GLY A 94 -6.83 -5.91 -14.62
C GLY A 94 -6.51 -5.80 -16.12
N ALA A 95 -7.37 -6.34 -16.97
CA ALA A 95 -7.20 -6.32 -18.43
C ALA A 95 -7.08 -4.89 -19.01
N ASN A 96 -7.66 -3.91 -18.32
CA ASN A 96 -7.63 -2.48 -18.67
C ASN A 96 -6.51 -1.72 -17.94
N ARG A 97 -5.38 -2.36 -17.61
CA ARG A 97 -4.25 -1.76 -16.86
C ARG A 97 -3.82 -0.40 -17.41
N THR A 98 -3.68 -0.26 -18.73
CA THR A 98 -3.26 1.01 -19.35
C THR A 98 -4.28 2.13 -19.09
N GLU A 99 -5.57 1.84 -19.25
CA GLU A 99 -6.65 2.79 -19.01
C GLU A 99 -6.74 3.16 -17.52
N TYR A 100 -6.58 2.16 -16.65
CA TYR A 100 -6.53 2.35 -15.20
C TYR A 100 -5.41 3.31 -14.78
N ILE A 101 -4.18 3.07 -15.25
CA ILE A 101 -3.03 3.93 -14.97
C ILE A 101 -3.27 5.36 -15.49
N GLN A 102 -3.79 5.52 -16.71
CA GLN A 102 -4.09 6.85 -17.27
C GLN A 102 -5.16 7.60 -16.47
N ARG A 103 -6.18 6.88 -15.99
CA ARG A 103 -7.23 7.46 -15.13
C ARG A 103 -6.64 7.93 -13.79
N ILE A 104 -5.83 7.11 -13.15
CA ILE A 104 -5.15 7.45 -11.90
C ILE A 104 -4.18 8.63 -12.09
N LYS A 105 -3.38 8.62 -13.17
CA LYS A 105 -2.50 9.72 -13.55
C LYS A 105 -3.25 11.05 -13.60
N LYS A 106 -4.36 11.12 -14.33
CA LYS A 106 -5.19 12.34 -14.43
C LYS A 106 -5.65 12.84 -13.06
N LYS A 107 -6.06 11.93 -12.16
CA LYS A 107 -6.49 12.27 -10.80
C LYS A 107 -5.34 12.79 -9.93
N ILE A 108 -4.18 12.15 -10.01
CA ILE A 108 -2.97 12.54 -9.27
C ILE A 108 -2.49 13.91 -9.73
N ILE A 109 -2.33 14.13 -11.04
CA ILE A 109 -1.87 15.41 -11.60
C ILE A 109 -2.82 16.53 -11.19
N LYS A 110 -4.14 16.31 -11.27
CA LYS A 110 -5.14 17.30 -10.85
C LYS A 110 -5.01 17.69 -9.37
N LYS A 111 -4.58 16.76 -8.50
CA LYS A 111 -4.52 16.98 -7.06
C LYS A 111 -3.16 17.49 -6.56
N TYR A 112 -2.07 16.99 -7.14
CA TYR A 112 -0.71 17.19 -6.62
C TYR A 112 0.28 17.76 -7.64
N GLY A 113 -0.10 17.88 -8.92
CA GLY A 113 0.77 18.35 -9.99
C GLY A 113 1.56 17.25 -10.70
N ASP A 114 2.26 17.64 -11.77
CA ASP A 114 2.97 16.73 -12.67
C ASP A 114 4.26 16.16 -12.06
N GLU A 115 5.01 16.96 -11.29
CA GLU A 115 6.22 16.51 -10.58
C GLU A 115 5.90 15.35 -9.63
N TRP A 116 4.77 15.44 -8.92
CA TRP A 116 4.33 14.40 -8.02
C TRP A 116 4.02 13.10 -8.78
N TRP A 117 3.41 13.19 -9.97
CA TRP A 117 3.18 12.03 -10.83
C TRP A 117 4.49 11.44 -11.37
N SER A 118 5.43 12.27 -11.82
CA SER A 118 6.74 11.83 -12.33
C SER A 118 7.48 10.95 -11.32
N ASP A 119 7.42 11.34 -10.04
CA ASP A 119 7.97 10.55 -8.95
C ASP A 119 7.26 9.20 -8.73
N VAL A 120 5.94 9.14 -8.92
CA VAL A 120 5.24 7.85 -8.87
C VAL A 120 5.64 6.98 -10.05
N ASP A 121 5.61 7.55 -11.26
CA ASP A 121 5.83 6.85 -12.52
C ASP A 121 7.20 6.15 -12.56
N LYS A 122 8.27 6.84 -12.15
CA LYS A 122 9.62 6.26 -12.10
C LYS A 122 9.75 5.04 -11.17
N ARG A 123 8.82 4.86 -10.23
CA ARG A 123 8.80 3.74 -9.27
C ARG A 123 7.90 2.57 -9.70
N ILE A 124 6.98 2.78 -10.64
CA ILE A 124 6.02 1.73 -11.07
C ILE A 124 6.75 0.53 -11.66
N ILE A 125 7.70 0.76 -12.58
CA ILE A 125 8.44 -0.33 -13.25
C ILE A 125 9.33 -1.11 -12.25
N PRO A 126 10.16 -0.45 -11.40
CA PRO A 126 10.90 -1.15 -10.35
C PRO A 126 10.00 -1.96 -9.42
N ALA A 127 8.89 -1.40 -8.96
CA ALA A 127 7.93 -2.11 -8.11
C ALA A 127 7.32 -3.33 -8.83
N TYR A 128 6.98 -3.19 -10.13
CA TYR A 128 6.50 -4.31 -10.93
C TYR A 128 7.54 -5.41 -11.07
N LYS A 129 8.81 -5.07 -11.34
CA LYS A 129 9.91 -6.05 -11.40
C LYS A 129 10.10 -6.77 -10.06
N ALA A 130 10.06 -6.04 -8.95
CA ALA A 130 10.12 -6.62 -7.61
C ALA A 130 8.96 -7.60 -7.39
N ARG A 131 7.74 -7.21 -7.77
CA ARG A 131 6.56 -8.09 -7.73
C ARG A 131 6.75 -9.37 -8.52
N GLN A 132 7.17 -9.27 -9.78
CA GLN A 132 7.38 -10.44 -10.64
C GLN A 132 8.45 -11.37 -10.08
N TYR A 133 9.52 -10.82 -9.50
CA TYR A 133 10.54 -11.61 -8.81
C TYR A 133 9.96 -12.36 -7.60
N ILE A 134 9.19 -11.66 -6.74
CA ILE A 134 8.54 -12.27 -5.58
C ILE A 134 7.56 -13.36 -6.02
N LEU A 135 6.71 -13.10 -7.00
CA LEU A 135 5.76 -14.08 -7.51
C LEU A 135 6.46 -15.31 -8.09
N LYS A 136 7.55 -15.14 -8.82
CA LYS A 136 8.24 -16.24 -9.47
C LYS A 136 9.03 -17.11 -8.50
N TYR A 137 9.78 -16.50 -7.59
CA TYR A 137 10.80 -17.21 -6.80
C TYR A 137 10.40 -17.41 -5.34
N ILE A 138 9.45 -16.63 -4.82
CA ILE A 138 9.04 -16.70 -3.42
C ILE A 138 7.63 -17.30 -3.32
N ASP A 139 6.65 -16.68 -3.97
CA ASP A 139 5.27 -17.16 -3.91
C ASP A 139 5.01 -18.34 -4.87
N GLY A 140 5.80 -18.45 -5.93
CA GLY A 140 5.78 -19.56 -6.87
C GLY A 140 6.51 -20.81 -6.37
N ALA A 141 7.18 -20.74 -5.22
CA ALA A 141 7.76 -21.92 -4.57
C ALA A 141 6.65 -22.91 -4.18
N GLY A 142 6.80 -24.18 -4.54
CA GLY A 142 5.79 -25.21 -4.27
C GLY A 142 5.44 -25.34 -2.78
N ALA A 143 4.25 -25.84 -2.47
CA ALA A 143 3.74 -25.92 -1.09
C ALA A 143 4.71 -26.62 -0.11
N ALA A 144 5.41 -27.65 -0.57
CA ALA A 144 6.43 -28.36 0.21
C ALA A 144 7.61 -27.47 0.60
N VAL A 145 8.05 -26.59 -0.31
CA VAL A 145 9.17 -25.66 -0.07
C VAL A 145 8.75 -24.56 0.91
N LYS A 146 7.52 -24.03 0.78
CA LYS A 146 6.96 -23.07 1.73
C LYS A 146 6.79 -23.68 3.13
N TYR A 147 6.36 -24.94 3.20
CA TYR A 147 6.26 -25.66 4.47
C TYR A 147 7.64 -25.89 5.10
N ALA A 148 8.63 -26.35 4.33
CA ALA A 148 10.00 -26.50 4.82
C ALA A 148 10.58 -25.16 5.32
N ALA A 149 10.31 -24.06 4.62
CA ALA A 149 10.71 -22.72 5.05
C ALA A 149 10.02 -22.25 6.33
N SER A 150 8.76 -22.63 6.58
CA SER A 150 8.06 -22.28 7.83
C SER A 150 8.53 -23.08 9.03
N GLN A 151 9.07 -24.28 8.81
CA GLN A 151 9.62 -25.15 9.87
C GLN A 151 11.10 -24.87 10.17
N SER A 152 11.78 -24.06 9.36
CA SER A 152 13.22 -23.81 9.48
C SER A 152 13.53 -22.32 9.55
N MET A 153 14.13 -21.89 10.66
CA MET A 153 14.54 -20.49 10.85
C MET A 153 15.51 -20.03 9.75
N PHE A 154 16.47 -20.88 9.37
CA PHE A 154 17.43 -20.59 8.30
C PHE A 154 16.75 -20.40 6.93
N LEU A 155 15.88 -21.33 6.52
CA LEU A 155 15.19 -21.21 5.24
C LEU A 155 14.21 -20.03 5.26
N GLY A 156 13.52 -19.81 6.38
CA GLY A 156 12.68 -18.63 6.58
C GLY A 156 13.44 -17.32 6.39
N ASP A 157 14.66 -17.21 6.95
CA ASP A 157 15.50 -16.02 6.82
C ASP A 157 16.00 -15.82 5.39
N VAL A 158 16.39 -16.88 4.67
CA VAL A 158 16.79 -16.80 3.25
C VAL A 158 15.65 -16.27 2.38
N TYR A 159 14.42 -16.73 2.62
CA TYR A 159 13.24 -16.26 1.89
C TYR A 159 12.91 -14.79 2.20
N ARG A 160 13.02 -14.39 3.47
CA ARG A 160 12.84 -12.98 3.87
C ARG A 160 13.90 -12.10 3.24
N GLU A 161 15.16 -12.51 3.23
CA GLU A 161 16.23 -11.72 2.65
C GLU A 161 16.12 -11.60 1.13
N SER A 162 15.74 -12.69 0.44
CA SER A 162 15.48 -12.65 -1.00
C SER A 162 14.33 -11.69 -1.36
N ARG A 163 13.30 -11.60 -0.51
CA ARG A 163 12.23 -10.60 -0.65
C ARG A 163 12.76 -9.19 -0.42
N ASN A 164 13.54 -9.00 0.65
CA ASN A 164 14.12 -7.72 1.03
C ASN A 164 15.01 -7.17 -0.10
N ASP A 165 15.82 -8.01 -0.74
CA ASP A 165 16.64 -7.63 -1.89
C ASP A 165 15.82 -7.19 -3.10
N ALA A 166 14.69 -7.84 -3.37
CA ALA A 166 13.78 -7.41 -4.41
C ALA A 166 13.18 -6.01 -4.11
N LEU A 167 12.84 -5.75 -2.85
CA LEU A 167 12.26 -4.49 -2.40
C LEU A 167 13.28 -3.33 -2.36
N ARG A 168 14.55 -3.59 -2.01
CA ARG A 168 15.64 -2.60 -2.04
C ARG A 168 15.90 -2.02 -3.43
N LYS A 169 15.50 -2.72 -4.49
CA LYS A 169 15.62 -2.24 -5.88
C LYS A 169 14.60 -1.17 -6.24
N ILE A 170 13.58 -0.93 -5.41
CA ILE A 170 12.59 0.13 -5.63
C ILE A 170 13.20 1.46 -5.17
N PRO A 171 13.31 2.48 -6.04
CA PRO A 171 13.91 3.76 -5.65
C PRO A 171 13.20 4.40 -4.45
N LYS A 172 13.98 4.72 -3.40
CA LYS A 172 13.49 5.47 -2.24
C LYS A 172 13.24 6.95 -2.60
N GLU A 173 14.05 7.54 -3.48
CA GLU A 173 14.04 8.96 -3.88
C GLU A 173 13.60 9.19 -5.33
#